data_AF-A0A7X7XYQ4-F1
#
_entry.id   AF-A0A7X7XYQ4-F1
#
_cell.length_a   1.000
_cell.length_b   1.000
_cell.length_c   1.000
_cell.angle_alpha   90.00
_cell.angle_beta   90.00
_cell.angle_gamma   90.00
#
_symmetry.space_group_name_H-M   'P 1'
#
loop_
_entity.id
_entity.type
_entity.pdbx_description
1 polymer ?
#
loop_
_entity_poly.entity_id
_entity_poly.type
_entity_poly.pdbx_seq_one_letter_code
_entity_poly.pdbx_strand_id
1 'polypeptide(L)'
;MISDFAKRLELKKTQFGKTAVMKYLFILQEVFKVPLGYEFSLYTYGPYCSDVLSDLDYTEAIDGVKIYSVGAGTGGYSIRPSYKTDEYLKKSKDFLSKNAKSIDTVIELFGNMSARDLELRSTIIYLYKNYLQNNWEIDSDEIASDVMELKPYFSKQEILNAYDQLDKMSIFTKIEG
;
A
#
# COMPACT_ATOMS: atom_id res chain seq x y z
N MET A 1 5.91 3.50 11.29
CA MET A 1 4.81 2.89 10.51
C MET A 1 5.11 1.44 10.14
N ILE A 2 6.25 1.15 9.50
CA ILE A 2 6.62 -0.20 9.03
C ILE A 2 6.60 -1.26 10.15
N SER A 3 7.23 -0.99 11.29
CA SER A 3 7.21 -1.90 12.46
C SER A 3 5.80 -2.15 13.01
N ASP A 4 4.89 -1.19 12.90
CA ASP A 4 3.50 -1.34 13.35
C ASP A 4 2.73 -2.31 12.43
N PHE A 5 2.87 -2.14 11.12
CA PHE A 5 2.33 -3.11 10.15
C PHE A 5 2.91 -4.50 10.35
N ALA A 6 4.23 -4.63 10.52
CA ALA A 6 4.87 -5.93 10.75
C ALA A 6 4.26 -6.64 11.97
N LYS A 7 4.07 -5.91 13.08
CA LYS A 7 3.48 -6.48 14.31
C LYS A 7 2.01 -6.86 14.12
N ARG A 8 1.19 -5.97 13.56
CA ARG A 8 -0.26 -6.21 13.41
C ARG A 8 -0.55 -7.32 12.40
N LEU A 9 0.18 -7.37 11.29
CA LEU A 9 -0.02 -8.38 10.24
C LEU A 9 0.52 -9.76 10.65
N GLU A 10 1.58 -9.80 11.47
CA GLU A 10 2.02 -11.07 12.07
C GLU A 10 0.94 -11.68 12.98
N LEU A 11 0.29 -10.87 13.83
CA LEU A 11 -0.81 -11.33 14.68
C LEU A 11 -2.00 -11.87 13.85
N LYS A 12 -2.25 -11.30 12.68
CA LYS A 12 -3.27 -11.76 11.73
C LYS A 12 -2.83 -12.94 10.84
N LYS A 13 -1.56 -13.37 10.95
CA LYS A 13 -0.92 -14.40 10.09
C LYS A 13 -1.02 -14.09 8.59
N THR A 14 -1.00 -12.82 8.25
CA THR A 14 -1.11 -12.35 6.87
C THR A 14 0.27 -12.17 6.24
N GLN A 15 0.38 -12.37 4.93
CA GLN A 15 1.64 -12.16 4.21
C GLN A 15 2.00 -10.67 4.20
N PHE A 16 3.23 -10.33 4.59
CA PHE A 16 3.72 -8.96 4.58
C PHE A 16 5.12 -8.93 3.95
N GLY A 17 5.25 -8.20 2.84
CA GLY A 17 6.48 -8.11 2.05
C GLY A 17 6.67 -6.70 1.48
N LYS A 18 7.74 -6.49 0.71
CA LYS A 18 8.13 -5.16 0.20
C LYS A 18 7.02 -4.46 -0.61
N THR A 19 6.30 -5.20 -1.46
CA THR A 19 5.14 -4.66 -2.19
C THR A 19 4.04 -4.17 -1.25
N ALA A 20 3.72 -4.96 -0.21
CA ALA A 20 2.69 -4.57 0.75
C ALA A 20 3.08 -3.30 1.52
N VAL A 21 4.34 -3.17 1.96
CA VAL A 21 4.87 -1.93 2.56
C VAL A 21 4.63 -0.74 1.63
N MET A 22 5.08 -0.85 0.38
CA MET A 22 4.93 0.20 -0.63
C MET A 22 3.47 0.62 -0.80
N LYS A 23 2.56 -0.34 -0.95
CA LYS A 23 1.16 -0.05 -1.26
C LYS A 23 0.39 0.46 -0.04
N TYR A 24 0.66 -0.05 1.16
CA TYR A 24 0.00 0.43 2.37
C TYR A 24 0.40 1.86 2.71
N LEU A 25 1.68 2.22 2.56
CA LEU A 25 2.14 3.59 2.79
C LEU A 25 1.58 4.56 1.75
N PHE A 26 1.55 4.15 0.47
CA PHE A 26 0.86 4.90 -0.59
C PHE A 26 -0.62 5.14 -0.25
N ILE A 27 -1.37 4.09 0.07
CA ILE A 27 -2.81 4.21 0.39
C ILE A 27 -3.02 5.09 1.63
N LEU A 28 -2.24 4.90 2.70
CA LEU A 28 -2.35 5.72 3.90
C LEU A 28 -2.13 7.21 3.61
N GLN A 29 -1.14 7.54 2.78
CA GLN A 29 -0.86 8.92 2.45
C GLN A 29 -1.90 9.51 1.50
N GLU A 30 -2.17 8.84 0.38
CA GLU A 30 -2.94 9.44 -0.71
C GLU A 30 -4.45 9.40 -0.48
N VAL A 31 -4.94 8.33 0.16
CA VAL A 31 -6.37 8.12 0.44
C VAL A 31 -6.71 8.62 1.85
N PHE A 32 -5.92 8.26 2.85
CA PHE A 32 -6.23 8.57 4.25
C PHE A 32 -5.53 9.83 4.78
N LYS A 33 -4.83 10.57 3.91
CA LYS A 33 -4.15 11.84 4.19
C LYS A 33 -3.20 11.79 5.39
N VAL A 34 -2.61 10.61 5.66
CA VAL A 34 -1.59 10.46 6.70
C VAL A 34 -0.31 11.15 6.20
N PRO A 35 0.26 12.12 6.93
CA PRO A 35 1.38 12.93 6.45
C PRO A 35 2.71 12.16 6.57
N LEU A 36 2.92 11.18 5.68
CA LEU A 36 4.13 10.36 5.65
C LEU A 36 5.29 11.05 4.91
N GLY A 37 4.99 11.94 3.97
CA GLY A 37 5.97 12.76 3.27
C GLY A 37 6.70 12.04 2.13
N TYR A 38 6.16 10.93 1.62
CA TYR A 38 6.74 10.21 0.49
C TYR A 38 6.31 10.82 -0.83
N GLU A 39 7.21 10.90 -1.80
CA GLU A 39 6.89 11.31 -3.17
C GLU A 39 6.68 10.08 -4.05
N PHE A 40 5.42 9.67 -4.18
CA PHE A 40 5.07 8.52 -5.01
C PHE A 40 4.97 8.91 -6.49
N SER A 41 5.53 8.04 -7.34
CA SER A 41 5.43 8.11 -8.80
C SER A 41 5.05 6.73 -9.36
N LEU A 42 4.53 6.70 -10.59
CA LEU A 42 4.13 5.45 -11.22
C LEU A 42 5.34 4.74 -11.83
N TYR A 43 5.51 3.46 -11.51
CA TYR A 43 6.57 2.58 -12.02
C TYR A 43 6.02 1.22 -12.47
N THR A 44 6.92 0.32 -12.88
CA THR A 44 6.62 -1.03 -13.40
C THR A 44 5.62 -1.85 -12.59
N TYR A 45 5.51 -1.63 -11.27
CA TYR A 45 4.56 -2.34 -10.37
C TYR A 45 3.52 -1.43 -9.71
N GLY A 46 3.21 -0.29 -10.35
CA GLY A 46 2.28 0.72 -9.84
C GLY A 46 3.01 1.79 -9.01
N PRO A 47 2.32 2.47 -8.08
CA PRO A 47 2.92 3.54 -7.27
C PRO A 47 4.14 3.09 -6.50
N TYR A 48 5.21 3.86 -6.59
CA TYR A 48 6.53 3.55 -6.07
C TYR A 48 7.21 4.79 -5.52
N CYS A 49 8.00 4.61 -4.47
CA CYS A 49 8.87 5.63 -3.89
C CYS A 49 10.12 4.92 -3.35
N SER A 50 11.32 5.32 -3.81
CA SER A 50 12.57 4.70 -3.35
C SER A 50 12.78 4.85 -1.84
N ASP A 51 12.35 5.98 -1.28
CA ASP A 51 12.55 6.31 0.12
C ASP A 51 11.79 5.35 1.04
N VAL A 52 10.68 4.77 0.58
CA VAL A 52 9.97 3.71 1.30
C VAL A 52 10.85 2.47 1.47
N LEU A 53 11.64 2.10 0.45
CA LEU A 53 12.57 0.98 0.56
C LEU A 53 13.78 1.35 1.41
N SER A 54 14.31 2.56 1.28
CA SER A 54 15.39 3.06 2.15
C SER A 54 14.98 3.07 3.62
N ASP A 55 13.75 3.49 3.93
CA ASP A 55 13.19 3.46 5.29
C ASP A 55 12.96 2.03 5.78
N LEU A 56 12.54 1.12 4.90
CA LEU A 56 12.42 -0.30 5.25
C LEU A 56 13.79 -0.90 5.58
N ASP A 57 14.79 -0.66 4.75
CA ASP A 57 16.16 -1.16 4.94
C ASP A 57 16.78 -0.54 6.21
N TYR A 58 16.55 0.76 6.47
CA TYR A 58 16.94 1.40 7.72
C TYR A 58 16.21 0.78 8.93
N THR A 59 14.90 0.54 8.83
CA THR A 59 14.11 -0.10 9.89
C THR A 59 14.63 -1.51 10.20
N GLU A 60 15.07 -2.27 9.19
CA GLU A 60 15.74 -3.55 9.39
C GLU A 60 17.11 -3.38 10.06
N ALA A 61 17.95 -2.46 9.57
CA ALA A 61 19.30 -2.24 10.09
C ALA A 61 19.33 -1.83 11.57
N ILE A 62 18.27 -1.17 12.05
CA ILE A 62 18.11 -0.79 13.45
C ILE A 62 17.28 -1.78 14.26
N ASP A 63 16.96 -2.96 13.69
CA ASP A 63 16.20 -4.05 14.28
C ASP A 63 14.75 -3.73 14.67
N GLY A 64 14.13 -2.80 13.95
CA GLY A 64 12.69 -2.54 14.04
C GLY A 64 11.83 -3.56 13.31
N VAL A 65 12.41 -4.28 12.34
CA VAL A 65 11.82 -5.45 11.64
C VAL A 65 12.95 -6.40 11.23
N LYS A 66 12.58 -7.59 10.74
CA LYS A 66 13.50 -8.53 10.11
C LYS A 66 12.93 -8.99 8.77
N ILE A 67 13.76 -9.02 7.74
CA ILE A 67 13.36 -9.38 6.39
C ILE A 67 13.94 -10.74 6.04
N TYR A 68 13.07 -11.67 5.64
CA TYR A 68 13.42 -13.01 5.23
C TYR A 68 13.13 -13.19 3.74
N SER A 69 14.08 -13.76 3.00
CA SER A 69 13.80 -14.22 1.62
C SER A 69 12.90 -15.45 1.66
N VAL A 70 11.83 -15.44 0.88
CA VAL A 70 10.89 -16.57 0.83
C VAL A 70 11.28 -17.51 -0.31
N GLY A 71 12.11 -18.51 0.01
CA GLY A 71 12.43 -19.65 -0.85
C GLY A 71 13.35 -19.37 -2.05
N ALA A 72 14.19 -20.36 -2.37
CA ALA A 72 14.97 -20.38 -3.60
C ALA A 72 14.05 -20.80 -4.77
N GLY A 73 13.43 -19.83 -5.44
CA GLY A 73 12.75 -20.07 -6.74
C GLY A 73 11.41 -19.35 -6.94
N THR A 74 10.66 -19.03 -5.88
CA THR A 74 9.38 -18.30 -5.98
C THR A 74 9.54 -16.78 -5.95
N GLY A 75 10.68 -16.30 -5.42
CA GLY A 75 10.92 -14.88 -5.19
C GLY A 75 10.06 -14.31 -4.05
N GLY A 76 10.47 -13.15 -3.52
CA GLY A 76 9.71 -12.40 -2.54
C GLY A 76 10.30 -12.37 -1.13
N TYR A 77 9.67 -11.56 -0.28
CA TYR A 77 10.15 -11.24 1.07
C TYR A 77 9.04 -11.39 2.10
N SER A 78 9.39 -11.89 3.28
CA SER A 78 8.55 -11.86 4.48
C SER A 78 9.18 -10.92 5.49
N ILE A 79 8.43 -9.90 5.88
CA ILE A 79 8.82 -8.90 6.87
C ILE A 79 8.12 -9.25 8.17
N ARG A 80 8.89 -9.40 9.25
CA ARG A 80 8.39 -9.77 10.58
C ARG A 80 8.90 -8.78 11.63
N PRO A 81 8.23 -8.66 12.79
CA PRO A 81 8.81 -8.01 13.96
C PRO A 81 10.21 -8.54 14.29
N SER A 82 11.10 -7.63 14.69
CA SER A 82 12.40 -7.94 15.30
C SER A 82 12.43 -7.50 16.76
N TYR A 83 13.58 -7.63 17.43
CA TYR A 83 13.70 -7.48 18.88
C TYR A 83 13.45 -6.05 19.38
N LYS A 84 13.70 -4.99 18.57
CA LYS A 84 13.39 -3.59 18.95
C LYS A 84 12.03 -3.10 18.45
N THR A 85 11.22 -3.94 17.82
CA THR A 85 9.89 -3.53 17.29
C THR A 85 9.10 -2.75 18.33
N ASP A 86 8.94 -3.31 19.52
CA ASP A 86 8.13 -2.71 20.59
C ASP A 86 8.71 -1.41 21.15
N GLU A 87 10.03 -1.27 21.11
CA GLU A 87 10.70 -0.03 21.48
C GLU A 87 10.34 1.09 20.49
N TYR A 88 10.39 0.83 19.19
CA TYR A 88 10.04 1.81 18.16
C TYR A 88 8.54 2.14 18.14
N LEU A 89 7.68 1.18 18.45
CA LEU A 89 6.25 1.43 18.62
C LEU A 89 6.00 2.38 19.79
N LYS A 90 6.71 2.20 20.91
CA LYS A 90 6.61 3.13 22.05
C LYS A 90 7.11 4.53 21.69
N LYS A 91 8.24 4.63 20.97
CA LYS A 91 8.80 5.92 20.49
C LYS A 91 7.87 6.65 19.52
N SER A 92 7.11 5.90 18.72
CA SER A 92 6.19 6.45 17.70
C SER A 92 4.73 6.52 18.15
N LYS A 93 4.47 6.30 19.46
CA LYS A 93 3.11 6.08 19.98
C LYS A 93 2.15 7.18 19.59
N ASP A 94 2.53 8.45 19.76
CA ASP A 94 1.63 9.58 19.50
C ASP A 94 1.21 9.64 18.02
N PHE A 95 2.15 9.44 17.11
CA PHE A 95 1.86 9.39 15.67
C PHE A 95 0.98 8.18 15.31
N LEU A 96 1.28 7.01 15.86
CA LEU A 96 0.49 5.79 15.62
C LEU A 96 -0.92 5.91 16.19
N SER A 97 -1.08 6.48 17.39
CA SER A 97 -2.39 6.69 18.02
C SER A 97 -3.22 7.71 17.27
N LYS A 98 -2.62 8.81 16.78
CA LYS A 98 -3.31 9.83 15.97
C LYS A 98 -3.86 9.24 14.67
N ASN A 99 -3.14 8.29 14.07
CA ASN A 99 -3.49 7.68 12.78
C ASN A 99 -4.09 6.27 12.91
N ALA A 100 -4.43 5.81 14.13
CA ALA A 100 -4.80 4.43 14.39
C ALA A 100 -5.98 3.95 13.54
N LYS A 101 -7.03 4.79 13.41
CA LYS A 101 -8.21 4.47 12.59
C LYS A 101 -7.84 4.22 11.13
N SER A 102 -7.03 5.09 10.52
CA SER A 102 -6.60 4.94 9.14
C SER A 102 -5.75 3.68 8.94
N ILE A 103 -4.85 3.40 9.88
CA ILE A 103 -4.03 2.18 9.88
C ILE A 103 -4.91 0.94 9.96
N ASP A 104 -5.86 0.91 10.90
CA ASP A 104 -6.78 -0.21 11.10
C ASP A 104 -7.63 -0.45 9.85
N THR A 105 -8.18 0.60 9.23
CA THR A 105 -8.93 0.49 7.99
C THR A 105 -8.08 -0.04 6.84
N VAL A 106 -6.82 0.40 6.69
CA VAL A 106 -5.94 -0.14 5.64
C VAL A 106 -5.66 -1.63 5.84
N ILE A 107 -5.40 -2.06 7.08
CA ILE A 107 -5.17 -3.48 7.38
C ILE A 107 -6.45 -4.29 7.16
N GLU A 108 -7.62 -3.76 7.52
CA GLU A 108 -8.90 -4.43 7.33
C GLU A 108 -9.25 -4.63 5.85
N LEU A 109 -9.14 -3.57 5.05
CA LEU A 109 -9.52 -3.59 3.63
C LEU A 109 -8.49 -4.27 2.73
N PHE A 110 -7.20 -4.07 2.99
CA PHE A 110 -6.12 -4.47 2.08
C PHE A 110 -5.15 -5.50 2.67
N GLY A 111 -5.27 -5.83 3.97
CA GLY A 111 -4.34 -6.73 4.65
C GLY A 111 -4.20 -8.08 3.94
N ASN A 112 -5.32 -8.72 3.61
CA ASN A 112 -5.35 -10.08 3.06
C ASN A 112 -5.15 -10.14 1.53
N MET A 113 -4.89 -9.01 0.87
CA MET A 113 -4.70 -8.96 -0.58
C MET A 113 -3.31 -9.47 -0.97
N SER A 114 -3.23 -10.16 -2.11
CA SER A 114 -1.95 -10.56 -2.68
C SER A 114 -1.16 -9.36 -3.22
N ALA A 115 0.12 -9.55 -3.53
CA ALA A 115 0.93 -8.50 -4.18
C ALA A 115 0.30 -8.03 -5.52
N ARG A 116 -0.26 -8.97 -6.30
CA ARG A 116 -0.97 -8.68 -7.57
C ARG A 116 -2.25 -7.87 -7.32
N ASP A 117 -3.01 -8.21 -6.28
CA ASP A 117 -4.21 -7.46 -5.91
C ASP A 117 -3.86 -6.03 -5.49
N LEU A 118 -2.88 -5.87 -4.61
CA LEU A 118 -2.42 -4.57 -4.13
C LEU A 118 -1.87 -3.70 -5.27
N GLU A 119 -1.13 -4.30 -6.20
CA GLU A 119 -0.68 -3.63 -7.41
C GLU A 119 -1.84 -3.07 -8.22
N LEU A 120 -2.87 -3.88 -8.51
CA LEU A 120 -4.03 -3.44 -9.28
C LEU A 120 -4.76 -2.29 -8.59
N ARG A 121 -5.12 -2.44 -7.31
CA ARG A 121 -5.86 -1.40 -6.56
C ARG A 121 -5.07 -0.10 -6.45
N SER A 122 -3.78 -0.19 -6.12
CA SER A 122 -2.94 1.01 -6.00
C SER A 122 -2.74 1.72 -7.34
N THR A 123 -2.68 0.98 -8.45
CA THR A 123 -2.60 1.57 -9.80
C THR A 123 -3.88 2.31 -10.16
N ILE A 124 -5.06 1.71 -9.90
CA ILE A 124 -6.36 2.37 -10.11
C ILE A 124 -6.45 3.65 -9.26
N ILE A 125 -6.11 3.57 -7.96
CA ILE A 125 -6.13 4.73 -7.05
C ILE A 125 -5.25 5.87 -7.58
N TYR A 126 -4.05 5.54 -8.07
CA TYR A 126 -3.12 6.52 -8.61
C TYR A 126 -3.68 7.22 -9.85
N LEU A 127 -4.22 6.46 -10.81
CA LEU A 127 -4.80 7.02 -12.02
C LEU A 127 -6.05 7.85 -11.73
N TYR A 128 -6.95 7.34 -10.89
CA TYR A 128 -8.12 8.08 -10.43
C TYR A 128 -7.72 9.44 -9.83
N LYS A 129 -6.71 9.46 -8.96
CA LYS A 129 -6.17 10.71 -8.40
C LYS A 129 -5.59 11.61 -9.49
N ASN A 130 -4.86 11.06 -10.46
CA ASN A 130 -4.30 11.83 -11.58
C ASN A 130 -5.42 12.50 -12.42
N TYR A 131 -6.51 11.78 -12.71
CA TYR A 131 -7.68 12.34 -13.39
C TYR A 131 -8.28 13.52 -12.62
N LEU A 132 -8.50 13.35 -11.31
CA LEU A 132 -9.00 14.42 -10.45
C LEU A 132 -8.08 15.65 -10.46
N GLN A 133 -6.77 15.45 -10.33
CA GLN A 133 -5.78 16.54 -10.30
C GLN A 133 -5.72 17.33 -11.61
N ASN A 134 -6.01 16.69 -12.74
CA ASN A 134 -6.01 17.33 -14.05
C ASN A 134 -7.42 17.80 -14.50
N ASN A 135 -8.44 17.67 -13.65
CA ASN A 135 -9.84 17.93 -13.98
C ASN A 135 -10.31 17.18 -15.24
N TRP A 136 -9.87 15.94 -15.41
CA TRP A 136 -10.39 15.04 -16.44
C TRP A 136 -11.71 14.41 -16.00
N GLU A 137 -12.54 14.02 -16.96
CA GLU A 137 -13.78 13.32 -16.69
C GLU A 137 -13.48 11.96 -16.05
N ILE A 138 -14.09 11.71 -14.89
CA ILE A 138 -13.93 10.44 -14.18
C ILE A 138 -14.88 9.42 -14.81
N ASP A 139 -14.31 8.59 -15.67
CA ASP A 139 -15.00 7.46 -16.29
C ASP A 139 -14.26 6.15 -16.00
N SER A 140 -14.99 5.13 -15.56
CA SER A 140 -14.41 3.84 -15.17
C SER A 140 -13.83 3.07 -16.35
N ASP A 141 -14.40 3.20 -17.55
CA ASP A 141 -13.94 2.53 -18.76
C ASP A 141 -12.66 3.17 -19.31
N GLU A 142 -12.53 4.50 -19.24
CA GLU A 142 -11.31 5.24 -19.58
C GLU A 142 -10.19 4.92 -18.60
N ILE A 143 -10.45 5.01 -17.28
CA ILE A 143 -9.45 4.62 -16.26
C ILE A 143 -9.05 3.15 -16.42
N ALA A 144 -9.99 2.25 -16.71
CA ALA A 144 -9.66 0.86 -16.95
C ALA A 144 -8.78 0.66 -18.18
N SER A 145 -8.99 1.45 -19.24
CA SER A 145 -8.16 1.41 -20.44
C SER A 145 -6.73 1.88 -20.14
N ASP A 146 -6.57 2.97 -19.40
CA ASP A 146 -5.24 3.44 -18.97
C ASP A 146 -4.52 2.42 -18.08
N VAL A 147 -5.25 1.78 -17.15
CA VAL A 147 -4.67 0.69 -16.34
C VAL A 147 -4.22 -0.46 -17.25
N MET A 148 -4.99 -0.85 -18.26
CA MET A 148 -4.59 -1.91 -19.20
C MET A 148 -3.34 -1.56 -20.00
N GLU A 149 -3.21 -0.31 -20.45
CA GLU A 149 -2.00 0.15 -21.16
C GLU A 149 -0.76 0.02 -20.28
N LEU A 150 -0.87 0.37 -19.01
CA LEU A 150 0.20 0.26 -18.03
C LEU A 150 0.44 -1.18 -17.55
N LYS A 151 -0.61 -2.00 -17.56
CA LYS A 151 -0.68 -3.34 -16.95
C LYS A 151 -1.41 -4.32 -17.86
N PRO A 152 -0.79 -4.71 -18.99
CA PRO A 152 -1.46 -5.52 -20.02
C PRO A 152 -1.83 -6.94 -19.57
N TYR A 153 -1.38 -7.36 -18.38
CA TYR A 153 -1.70 -8.64 -17.75
C TYR A 153 -2.91 -8.61 -16.80
N PHE A 154 -3.61 -7.48 -16.69
CA PHE A 154 -4.95 -7.41 -16.12
C PHE A 154 -5.97 -7.28 -17.25
N SER A 155 -7.01 -8.10 -17.21
CA SER A 155 -8.14 -7.95 -18.14
C SER A 155 -8.99 -6.73 -17.77
N LYS A 156 -9.68 -6.14 -18.77
CA LYS A 156 -10.61 -5.03 -18.55
C LYS A 156 -11.62 -5.33 -17.44
N GLN A 157 -12.19 -6.54 -17.47
CA GLN A 157 -13.16 -6.97 -16.46
C GLN A 157 -12.55 -7.09 -15.06
N GLU A 158 -11.32 -7.59 -14.91
CA GLU A 158 -10.63 -7.60 -13.60
C GLU A 158 -10.44 -6.17 -13.06
N ILE A 159 -10.11 -5.22 -13.93
CA ILE A 159 -9.88 -3.82 -13.55
C ILE A 159 -11.18 -3.14 -13.14
N LEU A 160 -12.24 -3.26 -13.93
CA LEU A 160 -13.56 -2.71 -13.60
C LEU A 160 -14.10 -3.30 -12.30
N ASN A 161 -13.95 -4.62 -12.10
CA ASN A 161 -14.34 -5.25 -10.83
C ASN A 161 -13.54 -4.70 -9.64
N ALA A 162 -12.25 -4.41 -9.82
CA ALA A 162 -11.43 -3.82 -8.76
C ALA A 162 -11.78 -2.34 -8.53
N TYR A 163 -12.14 -1.60 -9.57
CA TYR A 163 -12.66 -0.24 -9.49
C TYR A 163 -13.95 -0.19 -8.66
N ASP A 164 -14.94 -1.02 -9.01
CA ASP A 164 -16.21 -1.13 -8.28
C ASP A 164 -16.01 -1.50 -6.81
N GLN A 165 -15.02 -2.35 -6.51
CA GLN A 165 -14.67 -2.69 -5.13
C GLN A 165 -14.11 -1.48 -4.37
N LEU A 166 -13.24 -0.69 -4.99
CA LEU A 166 -12.70 0.53 -4.38
C LEU A 166 -13.79 1.57 -4.13
N ASP A 167 -14.74 1.70 -5.05
CA ASP A 167 -15.91 2.57 -4.88
C ASP A 167 -16.80 2.11 -3.71
N LYS A 168 -17.12 0.81 -3.64
CA LYS A 168 -17.87 0.21 -2.51
C LYS A 168 -17.15 0.34 -1.16
N MET A 169 -15.82 0.37 -1.17
CA MET A 169 -14.98 0.64 0.01
C MET A 169 -14.90 2.15 0.36
N SER A 170 -15.58 3.00 -0.41
CA SER A 170 -15.55 4.47 -0.31
C SER A 170 -14.14 5.04 -0.41
N ILE A 171 -13.27 4.41 -1.20
CA ILE A 171 -11.89 4.88 -1.40
C ILE A 171 -11.88 6.17 -2.21
N PHE A 172 -12.67 6.25 -3.27
CA PHE A 172 -12.75 7.43 -4.13
C PHE A 172 -13.30 8.66 -3.39
N THR A 173 -14.37 8.50 -2.61
CA THR A 173 -14.91 9.57 -1.76
C THR A 173 -13.88 10.13 -0.76
N LYS A 174 -12.96 9.28 -0.26
CA LYS A 174 -11.87 9.74 0.64
C LYS A 174 -10.77 10.50 -0.09
N ILE A 175 -10.60 10.30 -1.39
CA ILE A 175 -9.61 11.01 -2.20
C ILE A 175 -10.12 12.41 -2.53
N GLU A 176 -11.41 12.53 -2.85
CA GLU A 176 -12.12 13.77 -3.19
C GLU A 176 -12.29 14.74 -2.01
N GLY A 177 -12.42 14.20 -0.79
CA GLY A 177 -12.51 14.96 0.46
C GLY A 177 -11.17 15.40 1.04
#